data_AF-A0A238XKN9-F1
#
_entry.id   AF-A0A238XKN9-F1
#
_cell.length_a   1.000
_cell.length_b   1.000
_cell.length_c   1.000
_cell.angle_alpha   90.00
_cell.angle_beta   90.00
_cell.angle_gamma   90.00
#
_symmetry.space_group_name_H-M   'P 1'
#
loop_
_entity.id
_entity.type
_entity.pdbx_description
1 polymer ?
#
loop_
_entity_poly.entity_id
_entity_poly.type
_entity_poly.pdbx_seq_one_letter_code
_entity_poly.pdbx_strand_id
1 'polypeptide(L)'
;MSYRRDVFEKGFSKVKKELYIETNNYHIDSYTGKPLNPGEPWDFEHIISAKEFSSIPEVKKLDFETQSRILNHRKNIGFTMRDINKSKSKYPLVEWLERKSNGRGLTNSEHYNIDIKKAKKLRSNVLEFLIAEIKKAL
;
A
#
# COMPACT_ATOMS: atom_id res chain seq x y z
N MET A 1 14.12 -15.07 -8.55
CA MET A 1 13.84 -15.33 -7.11
C MET A 1 12.38 -15.70 -6.96
N SER A 2 12.09 -16.82 -6.28
CA SER A 2 10.72 -17.24 -5.98
C SER A 2 10.15 -16.42 -4.81
N TYR A 3 8.91 -15.93 -4.94
CA TYR A 3 8.23 -15.14 -3.91
C TYR A 3 7.87 -16.00 -2.69
N ARG A 4 8.44 -15.70 -1.51
CA ARG A 4 8.19 -16.40 -0.24
C ARG A 4 6.95 -15.86 0.48
N ARG A 5 5.76 -16.26 -0.01
CA ARG A 5 4.46 -15.80 0.50
C ARG A 5 4.35 -15.87 2.03
N ASP A 6 4.85 -16.95 2.63
CA ASP A 6 4.82 -17.19 4.07
C ASP A 6 5.51 -16.08 4.89
N VAL A 7 6.69 -15.62 4.44
CA VAL A 7 7.47 -14.58 5.14
C VAL A 7 6.79 -13.22 5.03
N PHE A 8 6.28 -12.89 3.83
CA PHE A 8 5.57 -11.63 3.60
C PHE A 8 4.22 -11.57 4.33
N GLU A 9 3.47 -12.67 4.36
CA GLU A 9 2.17 -12.75 5.02
C GLU A 9 2.28 -12.69 6.55
N LYS A 10 3.31 -13.34 7.11
CA LYS A 10 3.61 -13.27 8.56
C LYS A 10 3.93 -11.85 8.99
N GLY A 11 4.80 -11.15 8.25
CA GLY A 11 5.15 -9.76 8.52
C GLY A 11 3.95 -8.83 8.45
N PHE A 12 3.09 -9.02 7.44
CA PHE A 12 1.88 -8.21 7.27
C PHE A 12 0.87 -8.43 8.40
N SER A 13 0.64 -9.70 8.79
CA SER A 13 -0.29 -10.05 9.87
C SER A 13 0.10 -9.43 11.21
N LYS A 14 1.41 -9.34 11.50
CA LYS A 14 1.91 -8.65 12.70
C LYS A 14 1.53 -7.17 12.70
N VAL A 15 1.81 -6.47 11.60
CA VAL A 15 1.56 -5.02 11.47
C VAL A 15 0.06 -4.69 11.50
N LYS A 16 -0.78 -5.55 10.92
CA LYS A 16 -2.25 -5.41 11.03
C LYS A 16 -2.73 -5.41 12.47
N LYS A 17 -2.21 -6.35 13.28
CA LYS A 17 -2.58 -6.47 14.69
C LYS A 17 -2.19 -5.22 15.49
N GLU A 18 -0.98 -4.72 15.25
CA GLU A 18 -0.47 -3.49 15.88
C GLU A 18 -1.34 -2.27 15.50
N LEU A 19 -1.60 -2.09 14.20
CA LEU A 19 -2.47 -1.04 13.68
C LEU A 19 -3.88 -1.06 14.27
N TYR A 20 -4.48 -2.24 14.35
CA TYR A 20 -5.84 -2.39 14.86
C TYR A 20 -5.96 -1.95 16.33
N ILE A 21 -4.95 -2.28 17.14
CA ILE A 21 -4.88 -1.87 18.55
C ILE A 21 -4.73 -0.34 18.65
N GLU A 22 -3.82 0.24 17.85
CA GLU A 22 -3.53 1.67 17.93
C GLU A 22 -4.69 2.57 17.50
N THR A 23 -5.44 2.18 16.48
CA THR A 23 -6.51 3.03 15.92
C THR A 23 -7.84 2.86 16.63
N ASN A 24 -7.95 1.90 17.57
CA ASN A 24 -9.20 1.57 18.26
C ASN A 24 -10.40 1.42 17.30
N ASN A 25 -10.15 0.80 16.14
CA ASN A 25 -11.13 0.58 15.05
C ASN A 25 -11.68 1.85 14.35
N TYR A 26 -11.08 3.02 14.57
CA TYR A 26 -11.38 4.25 13.82
C TYR A 26 -10.32 4.49 12.75
N HIS A 27 -10.70 4.41 11.49
CA HIS A 27 -9.76 4.47 10.37
C HIS A 27 -10.09 5.63 9.42
N ILE A 28 -9.06 6.24 8.84
CA ILE A 28 -9.19 7.22 7.77
C ILE A 28 -8.65 6.57 6.49
N ASP A 29 -9.42 6.65 5.41
CA ASP A 29 -9.00 6.17 4.11
C ASP A 29 -7.78 6.97 3.62
N SER A 30 -6.72 6.24 3.26
CA SER A 30 -5.41 6.80 2.95
C SER A 30 -5.40 7.62 1.66
N TYR A 31 -6.39 7.42 0.78
CA TYR A 31 -6.46 8.04 -0.52
C TYR A 31 -7.54 9.13 -0.59
N THR A 32 -8.70 8.88 0.01
CA THR A 32 -9.82 9.84 0.00
C THR A 32 -9.80 10.79 1.20
N GLY A 33 -9.10 10.44 2.28
CA GLY A 33 -9.08 11.20 3.53
C GLY A 33 -10.39 11.18 4.31
N LYS A 34 -11.36 10.35 3.90
CA LYS A 34 -12.65 10.20 4.57
C LYS A 34 -12.56 9.17 5.69
N PRO A 35 -13.37 9.32 6.77
CA PRO A 35 -13.53 8.24 7.75
C PRO A 35 -14.06 6.98 7.08
N LEU A 36 -13.50 5.83 7.48
CA LEU A 36 -14.01 4.50 7.14
C LEU A 36 -14.97 4.11 8.27
N ASN A 37 -16.26 4.13 7.99
CA ASN A 37 -17.26 3.96 9.04
C ASN A 37 -17.36 2.49 9.46
N PRO A 38 -17.71 2.22 10.72
CA PRO A 38 -18.05 0.87 11.16
C PRO A 38 -19.13 0.25 10.27
N GLY A 39 -18.87 -0.96 9.76
CA GLY A 39 -19.78 -1.69 8.86
C GLY A 39 -19.48 -1.51 7.36
N GLU A 40 -18.69 -0.50 6.97
CA GLU A 40 -18.22 -0.38 5.59
C GLU A 40 -17.07 -1.38 5.31
N PRO A 41 -17.04 -2.03 4.13
CA PRO A 41 -15.96 -2.95 3.80
C PRO A 41 -14.69 -2.17 3.46
N TRP A 42 -13.73 -2.18 4.37
CA TRP A 42 -12.37 -1.66 4.16
C TRP A 42 -11.33 -2.76 4.34
N ASP A 43 -10.13 -2.52 3.82
CA ASP A 43 -8.99 -3.43 3.92
C ASP A 43 -7.70 -2.64 4.24
N PHE A 44 -6.71 -3.33 4.79
CA PHE A 44 -5.34 -2.83 4.86
C PHE A 44 -4.72 -2.76 3.48
N GLU A 45 -3.93 -1.73 3.25
CA GLU A 45 -3.40 -1.42 1.93
C GLU A 45 -1.88 -1.20 1.97
N HIS A 46 -1.19 -1.77 0.99
CA HIS A 46 0.20 -1.44 0.71
C HIS A 46 0.24 -0.26 -0.26
N ILE A 47 0.66 0.91 0.23
CA ILE A 47 0.77 2.13 -0.59
C ILE A 47 1.71 1.89 -1.78
N ILE A 48 2.89 1.34 -1.51
CA ILE A 48 3.81 0.74 -2.48
C ILE A 48 3.54 -0.76 -2.52
N SER A 49 3.03 -1.24 -3.65
CA SER A 49 2.67 -2.65 -3.80
C SER A 49 3.90 -3.56 -3.76
N ALA A 50 3.71 -4.83 -3.39
CA ALA A 50 4.78 -5.83 -3.44
C ALA A 50 5.43 -5.94 -4.83
N LYS A 51 4.65 -5.76 -5.90
CA LYS A 51 5.15 -5.79 -7.28
C LYS A 51 6.04 -4.58 -7.58
N GLU A 52 5.64 -3.40 -7.14
CA GLU A 52 6.44 -2.17 -7.29
C GLU A 52 7.71 -2.26 -6.46
N PHE A 53 7.62 -2.66 -5.19
CA PHE A 53 8.76 -2.85 -4.30
C PHE A 53 9.79 -3.82 -4.88
N SER A 54 9.36 -5.00 -5.35
CA SER A 54 10.25 -6.02 -5.94
C SER A 54 10.86 -5.62 -7.29
N SER A 55 10.36 -4.55 -7.93
CA SER A 55 10.95 -4.00 -9.14
C SER A 55 12.18 -3.11 -8.87
N ILE A 56 12.36 -2.66 -7.62
CA ILE A 56 13.52 -1.86 -7.21
C ILE A 56 14.78 -2.76 -7.26
N PRO A 57 15.83 -2.41 -8.05
CA PRO A 57 16.99 -3.27 -8.27
C PRO A 57 17.69 -3.73 -6.98
N GLU A 58 17.82 -2.84 -6.01
CA GLU A 58 18.48 -3.06 -4.73
C GLU A 58 17.78 -4.11 -3.86
N VAL A 59 16.46 -4.27 -4.00
CA VAL A 59 15.68 -5.24 -3.22
C VAL A 59 16.16 -6.67 -3.50
N LYS A 60 16.63 -6.95 -4.72
CA LYS A 60 17.17 -8.27 -5.11
C LYS A 60 18.46 -8.64 -4.36
N LYS A 61 19.11 -7.69 -3.69
CA LYS A 61 20.34 -7.92 -2.91
C LYS A 61 20.04 -8.26 -1.44
N LEU A 62 18.79 -8.07 -1.00
CA LEU A 62 18.36 -8.32 0.38
C LEU A 62 17.83 -9.73 0.57
N ASP A 63 17.96 -10.30 1.76
CA ASP A 63 17.30 -11.54 2.14
C ASP A 63 15.78 -11.35 2.29
N PHE A 64 15.01 -12.44 2.23
CA PHE A 64 13.54 -12.38 2.28
C PHE A 64 12.97 -11.83 3.59
N GLU A 65 13.67 -12.00 4.71
CA GLU A 65 13.21 -11.52 6.01
C GLU A 65 13.36 -9.99 6.09
N THR A 66 14.48 -9.47 5.62
CA THR A 66 14.71 -8.03 5.43
C THR A 66 13.73 -7.43 4.43
N GLN A 67 13.51 -8.06 3.27
CA GLN A 67 12.51 -7.61 2.30
C GLN A 67 11.11 -7.52 2.92
N SER A 68 10.69 -8.55 3.67
CA SER A 68 9.38 -8.57 4.34
C SER A 68 9.26 -7.48 5.41
N ARG A 69 10.30 -7.29 6.22
CA ARG A 69 10.33 -6.23 7.25
C ARG A 69 10.18 -4.84 6.64
N ILE A 70 10.87 -4.56 5.53
CA ILE A 70 10.81 -3.25 4.85
C ILE A 70 9.45 -3.06 4.16
N LEU A 71 9.00 -4.05 3.37
CA LEU A 71 7.73 -3.94 2.64
C LEU A 71 6.53 -3.78 3.57
N ASN A 72 6.51 -4.54 4.68
CA ASN A 72 5.44 -4.50 5.66
C ASN A 72 5.64 -3.43 6.73
N HIS A 73 6.63 -2.55 6.58
CA HIS A 73 6.82 -1.47 7.52
C HIS A 73 5.55 -0.62 7.60
N ARG A 74 5.15 -0.24 8.83
CA ARG A 74 3.95 0.55 9.11
C ARG A 74 3.74 1.73 8.16
N LYS A 75 4.80 2.48 7.83
CA LYS A 75 4.70 3.62 6.89
C LYS A 75 4.20 3.25 5.49
N ASN A 76 4.34 2.01 5.06
CA ASN A 76 3.80 1.51 3.80
C ASN A 76 2.39 0.94 3.93
N ILE A 77 1.86 0.81 5.15
CA ILE A 77 0.55 0.23 5.41
C ILE A 77 -0.45 1.34 5.77
N GLY A 78 -1.49 1.45 4.95
CA GLY A 78 -2.64 2.31 5.18
C GLY A 78 -3.94 1.52 5.29
N PHE A 79 -5.04 2.26 5.31
CA PHE A 79 -6.40 1.75 5.19
C PHE A 79 -7.04 2.30 3.92
N THR A 80 -7.88 1.52 3.25
CA THR A 80 -8.74 2.05 2.19
C THR A 80 -9.98 1.18 2.00
N MET A 81 -11.00 1.71 1.33
CA MET A 81 -12.18 0.94 0.95
C MET A 81 -11.79 -0.30 0.14
N ARG A 82 -12.49 -1.42 0.39
CA ARG A 82 -12.17 -2.73 -0.22
C ARG A 82 -12.23 -2.72 -1.74
N ASP A 83 -13.17 -1.97 -2.31
CA ASP A 83 -13.32 -1.81 -3.75
C ASP A 83 -12.14 -1.04 -4.37
N ILE A 84 -11.65 0.02 -3.71
CA ILE A 84 -10.43 0.75 -4.07
C ILE A 84 -9.23 -0.20 -4.03
N ASN A 85 -9.04 -0.92 -2.91
CA ASN A 85 -7.93 -1.85 -2.76
C ASN A 85 -7.94 -2.95 -3.85
N LYS A 86 -9.08 -3.61 -4.05
CA LYS A 86 -9.24 -4.64 -5.09
C LYS A 86 -8.98 -4.09 -6.50
N SER A 87 -9.44 -2.87 -6.76
CA SER A 87 -9.25 -2.20 -8.05
C SER A 87 -7.78 -1.86 -8.29
N LYS A 88 -7.05 -1.36 -7.27
CA LYS A 88 -5.61 -1.07 -7.36
C LYS A 88 -4.77 -2.33 -7.47
N SER A 89 -5.05 -3.35 -6.64
CA SER A 89 -4.35 -4.63 -6.67
C SER A 89 -2.82 -4.43 -6.69
N LYS A 90 -2.14 -5.03 -7.68
CA LYS A 90 -0.68 -4.96 -7.88
C LYS A 90 -0.20 -3.73 -8.64
N TYR A 91 -1.08 -2.86 -9.12
CA TYR A 91 -0.68 -1.72 -9.95
C TYR A 91 0.01 -0.64 -9.10
N PRO A 92 1.07 0.01 -9.62
CA PRO A 92 1.62 1.20 -9.01
C PRO A 92 0.53 2.27 -8.85
N LEU A 93 0.50 2.95 -7.69
CA LEU A 93 -0.60 3.87 -7.36
C LEU A 93 -0.78 4.96 -8.42
N VAL A 94 0.31 5.55 -8.91
CA VAL A 94 0.26 6.64 -9.91
C VAL A 94 -0.37 6.19 -11.22
N GLU A 95 0.05 5.03 -11.74
CA GLU A 95 -0.51 4.45 -12.97
C GLU A 95 -1.98 4.08 -12.77
N TRP A 96 -2.32 3.53 -11.61
CA TRP A 96 -3.68 3.13 -11.32
C TRP A 96 -4.63 4.32 -11.22
N LEU A 97 -4.22 5.44 -10.61
CA LEU A 97 -5.06 6.64 -10.44
C LEU A 97 -5.57 7.19 -11.77
N GLU A 98 -4.71 7.22 -12.79
CA GLU A 98 -5.00 7.77 -14.13
C GLU A 98 -5.73 6.76 -15.04
N ARG A 99 -5.76 5.47 -14.66
CA ARG A 99 -6.36 4.42 -15.48
C ARG A 99 -7.87 4.54 -15.51
N LYS A 100 -8.45 4.31 -16.68
CA LYS A 100 -9.90 4.08 -16.88
C LYS A 100 -10.18 2.57 -16.81
N SER A 101 -10.61 2.08 -15.66
CA SER A 101 -10.90 0.65 -15.47
C SER A 101 -12.34 0.31 -15.85
N ASN A 102 -12.58 -0.95 -16.24
CA ASN A 102 -13.91 -1.51 -16.52
C ASN A 102 -14.73 -0.75 -17.57
N GLY A 103 -14.07 -0.18 -18.59
CA GLY A 103 -14.72 0.55 -19.68
C GLY A 103 -15.31 1.90 -19.28
N ARG A 104 -15.03 2.40 -18.08
CA ARG A 104 -15.55 3.69 -17.59
C ARG A 104 -14.93 4.87 -18.37
N GLY A 105 -15.72 5.93 -18.56
CA GLY A 105 -15.23 7.19 -19.11
C GLY A 105 -14.35 7.99 -18.14
N LEU A 106 -14.42 7.68 -16.84
CA LEU A 106 -13.69 8.33 -15.75
C LEU A 106 -12.41 7.56 -15.40
N THR A 107 -11.38 8.29 -14.99
CA THR A 107 -10.20 7.73 -14.31
C THR A 107 -10.61 7.13 -12.96
N ASN A 108 -9.76 6.27 -12.41
CA ASN A 108 -10.01 5.69 -11.09
C ASN A 108 -10.02 6.78 -10.00
N SER A 109 -9.16 7.79 -10.11
CA SER A 109 -9.13 8.89 -9.15
C SER A 109 -10.45 9.67 -9.12
N GLU A 110 -11.02 9.98 -10.29
CA GLU A 110 -12.32 10.64 -10.40
C GLU A 110 -13.45 9.74 -9.87
N HIS A 111 -13.47 8.47 -10.28
CA HIS A 111 -14.53 7.55 -9.88
C HIS A 111 -14.60 7.33 -8.36
N TYR A 112 -13.44 7.20 -7.70
CA TYR A 112 -13.37 6.96 -6.26
C TYR A 112 -13.27 8.25 -5.43
N ASN A 113 -13.34 9.43 -6.06
CA ASN A 113 -13.17 10.73 -5.40
C ASN A 113 -11.86 10.84 -4.59
N ILE A 114 -10.75 10.41 -5.20
CA ILE A 114 -9.42 10.45 -4.58
C ILE A 114 -8.77 11.81 -4.83
N ASP A 115 -8.21 12.42 -3.79
CA ASP A 115 -7.33 13.58 -3.95
C ASP A 115 -6.00 13.12 -4.55
N ILE A 116 -5.88 13.28 -5.87
CA ILE A 116 -4.73 12.79 -6.63
C ILE A 116 -3.41 13.41 -6.16
N LYS A 117 -3.42 14.67 -5.71
CA LYS A 117 -2.22 15.36 -5.25
C LYS A 117 -1.75 14.78 -3.92
N LYS A 118 -2.68 14.57 -2.97
CA LYS A 118 -2.38 13.94 -1.69
C LYS A 118 -1.93 12.49 -1.88
N ALA A 119 -2.60 11.71 -2.72
CA ALA A 119 -2.24 10.32 -2.97
C ALA A 119 -0.84 10.19 -3.61
N LYS A 120 -0.51 11.02 -4.60
CA LYS A 120 0.82 11.08 -5.22
C LYS A 120 1.90 11.48 -4.20
N LYS A 121 1.63 12.48 -3.34
CA LYS A 121 2.55 12.91 -2.28
C LYS A 121 2.77 11.82 -1.24
N LEU A 122 1.70 11.16 -0.79
CA LEU A 122 1.76 10.01 0.12
C LEU A 122 2.67 8.92 -0.45
N ARG A 123 2.44 8.52 -1.70
CA ARG A 123 3.29 7.53 -2.38
C ARG A 123 4.75 7.97 -2.41
N SER A 124 5.05 9.21 -2.81
CA SER A 124 6.44 9.70 -2.88
C SER A 124 7.15 9.56 -1.54
N ASN A 125 6.52 10.04 -0.47
CA ASN A 125 7.07 9.99 0.88
C ASN A 125 7.34 8.54 1.34
N VAL A 126 6.42 7.62 1.03
CA VAL A 126 6.59 6.20 1.38
C VAL A 126 7.69 5.56 0.55
N LEU A 127 7.75 5.84 -0.76
CA LEU A 127 8.80 5.30 -1.63
C LEU A 127 10.18 5.77 -1.20
N GLU A 128 10.35 7.06 -0.92
CA GLU A 128 11.58 7.64 -0.40
C GLU A 128 12.01 6.97 0.90
N PHE A 129 11.05 6.76 1.82
CA PHE A 129 11.30 6.04 3.06
C PHE A 129 11.77 4.59 2.81
N LEU A 130 11.08 3.83 1.95
CA LEU A 130 11.45 2.44 1.65
C LEU A 130 12.83 2.36 0.98
N ILE A 131 13.16 3.28 0.08
CA ILE A 131 14.49 3.37 -0.54
C ILE A 131 15.57 3.63 0.53
N ALA A 132 15.30 4.51 1.49
CA ALA A 132 16.21 4.76 2.61
C ALA A 132 16.42 3.48 3.46
N GLU A 133 15.35 2.75 3.77
CA GLU A 133 15.45 1.50 4.53
C GLU A 133 16.18 0.39 3.77
N ILE A 134 15.99 0.31 2.45
CA ILE A 134 16.77 -0.60 1.59
C ILE A 134 18.24 -0.25 1.66
N LYS A 135 18.62 1.03 1.48
CA LYS A 135 20.01 1.48 1.49
C LYS A 135 20.70 1.23 2.83
N LYS A 136 19.98 1.32 3.96
CA LYS A 136 20.52 1.00 5.30
C LYS A 136 20.76 -0.49 5.52
N ALA A 137 20.07 -1.34 4.76
CA ALA A 137 20.12 -2.79 4.91
C ALA A 137 21.06 -3.46 3.89
N LEU A 138 21.67 -2.68 2.99
CA LEU A 138 22.76 -3.10 2.10
C LEU A 138 24.11 -2.86 2.77
#